data_AF-A0A662RXM9-F1
#
_entry.id   AF-A0A662RXM9-F1
#
_cell.length_a   1.000
_cell.length_b   1.000
_cell.length_c   1.000
_cell.angle_alpha   90.00
_cell.angle_beta   90.00
_cell.angle_gamma   90.00
#
_symmetry.space_group_name_H-M   'P 1'
#
loop_
_entity.id
_entity.type
_entity.pdbx_description
1 polymer ?
#
loop_
_entity_poly.entity_id
_entity_poly.type
_entity_poly.pdbx_seq_one_letter_code
_entity_poly.pdbx_strand_id
1 'polypeptide(L)'
;MTRAVVLAAAVVAAAFVISYCFATRERVTGAVLLTYRRTGGVAGMSEEVVIYDDGRATVSGGGLSAGAKLPDELVSALREVLERIGERGVLGPGPARGAADYFTHRVESPALGVNVSWVDPWAADGEVPEEIAVLDRLLSFARAYLLGWESQPAASLSRGGLTLEVWVDRPWITPGGQVTVRVRAENVGGEPIVYRRPTPCHPDVSIAVEGGGADVTYVRPAYDPTKPCVQVISTREIPPGGSVVNSAVVTLSGPSDWVLWVRVSFPYPPQDPLTVRLPVVVVG
;
A
#
# COMPACT_ATOMS: atom_id res chain seq x y z
N MET A 1 53.54 -26.38 -18.70
CA MET A 1 52.69 -25.58 -19.62
C MET A 1 51.21 -25.55 -19.24
N THR A 2 50.68 -26.51 -18.47
CA THR A 2 49.25 -26.61 -18.14
C THR A 2 48.68 -25.53 -17.21
N ARG A 3 49.46 -25.00 -16.25
CA ARG A 3 48.94 -23.99 -15.30
C ARG A 3 48.72 -22.61 -15.93
N ALA A 4 49.57 -22.19 -16.87
CA ALA A 4 49.45 -20.89 -17.52
C ALA A 4 48.20 -20.80 -18.43
N VAL A 5 47.85 -21.91 -19.10
CA VAL A 5 46.66 -21.99 -19.95
C VAL A 5 45.37 -21.94 -19.14
N VAL A 6 45.34 -22.60 -17.97
CA VAL A 6 44.17 -22.57 -17.06
C VAL A 6 43.95 -21.17 -16.49
N LEU A 7 45.03 -20.46 -16.13
CA LEU A 7 44.94 -19.09 -15.63
C LEU A 7 44.45 -18.11 -16.71
N ALA A 8 44.94 -18.25 -17.94
CA ALA A 8 44.47 -17.43 -19.06
C ALA A 8 42.99 -17.67 -19.38
N ALA A 9 42.54 -18.93 -19.37
CA ALA A 9 41.13 -19.28 -19.60
C ALA A 9 40.20 -18.71 -18.50
N ALA A 10 40.63 -18.76 -17.23
CA ALA A 10 39.86 -18.20 -16.12
C ALA A 10 39.73 -16.68 -16.19
N VAL A 11 40.79 -15.97 -16.59
CA VAL A 11 40.76 -14.51 -16.76
C VAL A 11 39.86 -14.10 -17.93
N VAL A 12 39.90 -14.83 -19.05
CA VAL A 12 39.01 -14.58 -20.19
C VAL A 12 37.55 -14.85 -19.82
N ALA A 13 37.27 -15.94 -19.12
CA ALA A 13 35.91 -16.24 -18.65
C ALA A 13 35.41 -15.17 -17.66
N ALA A 14 36.23 -14.74 -16.72
CA ALA A 14 35.88 -13.67 -15.79
C ALA A 14 35.66 -12.33 -16.52
N ALA A 15 36.50 -11.99 -17.48
CA ALA A 15 36.31 -10.79 -18.32
C ALA A 15 35.04 -10.89 -19.17
N PHE A 16 34.69 -12.07 -19.68
CA PHE A 16 33.45 -12.30 -20.42
C PHE A 16 32.22 -12.19 -19.53
N VAL A 17 32.28 -12.73 -18.30
CA VAL A 17 31.19 -12.60 -17.32
C VAL A 17 31.04 -11.14 -16.89
N ILE A 18 32.13 -10.44 -16.60
CA ILE A 18 32.10 -9.00 -16.26
C ILE A 18 31.56 -8.20 -17.45
N SER A 19 32.07 -8.42 -18.65
CA SER A 19 31.60 -7.72 -19.85
C SER A 19 30.16 -8.06 -20.21
N TYR A 20 29.71 -9.29 -19.96
CA TYR A 20 28.32 -9.70 -20.11
C TYR A 20 27.45 -9.02 -19.06
N CYS A 21 27.85 -8.99 -17.79
CA CYS A 21 27.15 -8.26 -16.71
C CYS A 21 27.10 -6.74 -16.95
N PHE A 22 28.13 -6.15 -17.58
CA PHE A 22 28.13 -4.74 -17.96
C PHE A 22 27.35 -4.47 -19.27
N ALA A 23 27.30 -5.44 -20.19
CA ALA A 23 26.49 -5.33 -21.41
C ALA A 23 24.99 -5.59 -21.14
N THR A 24 24.66 -6.38 -20.13
CA THR A 24 23.29 -6.60 -19.63
C THR A 24 22.87 -5.60 -18.56
N ARG A 25 23.75 -4.67 -18.15
CA ARG A 25 23.30 -3.36 -17.67
C ARG A 25 22.71 -2.63 -18.87
N GLU A 26 21.47 -3.01 -19.19
CA GLU A 26 20.63 -2.33 -20.14
C GLU A 26 20.82 -0.83 -19.96
N ARG A 27 21.20 -0.15 -21.04
CA ARG A 27 20.96 1.30 -21.11
C ARG A 27 19.50 1.47 -20.73
N VAL A 28 19.25 2.23 -19.67
CA VAL A 28 17.89 2.58 -19.30
C VAL A 28 17.38 3.49 -20.41
N THR A 29 16.63 2.90 -21.32
CA THR A 29 16.05 3.54 -22.51
C THR A 29 14.62 4.02 -22.26
N GLY A 30 14.01 3.66 -21.12
CA GLY A 30 12.67 4.12 -20.74
C GLY A 30 12.70 5.56 -20.25
N ALA A 31 11.65 6.32 -20.56
CA ALA A 31 11.50 7.66 -20.01
C ALA A 31 11.20 7.56 -18.51
N VAL A 32 11.73 8.49 -17.71
CA VAL A 32 11.42 8.54 -16.28
C VAL A 32 9.95 8.90 -16.11
N LEU A 33 9.17 7.97 -15.52
CA LEU A 33 7.79 8.24 -15.12
C LEU A 33 7.79 9.14 -13.89
N LEU A 34 8.52 8.77 -12.84
CA LEU A 34 8.67 9.58 -11.64
C LEU A 34 10.01 9.38 -10.94
N THR A 35 10.43 10.39 -10.20
CA THR A 35 11.46 10.32 -9.17
C THR A 35 10.85 10.70 -7.83
N TYR A 36 10.90 9.79 -6.88
CA TYR A 36 10.51 10.01 -5.49
C TYR A 36 11.75 10.15 -4.62
N ARG A 37 11.74 11.14 -3.75
CA ARG A 37 12.77 11.34 -2.73
C ARG A 37 12.14 11.44 -1.36
N ARG A 38 12.73 10.73 -0.40
CA ARG A 38 12.40 10.83 1.02
C ARG A 38 13.64 11.25 1.78
N THR A 39 13.55 12.36 2.50
CA THR A 39 14.66 12.91 3.30
C THR A 39 14.21 13.27 4.70
N GLY A 40 15.06 13.08 5.71
CA GLY A 40 14.76 13.51 7.08
C GLY A 40 14.98 12.42 8.14
N GLY A 41 14.33 12.60 9.29
CA GLY A 41 14.52 11.78 10.49
C GLY A 41 15.84 12.04 11.25
N VAL A 42 15.95 11.49 12.47
CA VAL A 42 17.07 11.68 13.43
C VAL A 42 18.45 11.40 12.82
N ALA A 43 18.53 10.49 11.85
CA ALA A 43 19.78 10.07 11.23
C ALA A 43 20.09 10.78 9.89
N GLY A 44 19.25 11.72 9.44
CA GLY A 44 19.40 12.38 8.15
C GLY A 44 19.33 11.39 6.98
N MET A 45 18.35 10.48 7.01
CA MET A 45 18.19 9.49 5.95
C MET A 45 17.83 10.19 4.64
N SER A 46 18.38 9.67 3.55
CA SER A 46 18.03 10.06 2.19
C SER A 46 17.82 8.80 1.36
N GLU A 47 16.66 8.73 0.74
CA GLU A 47 16.22 7.63 -0.10
C GLU A 47 15.66 8.20 -1.41
N GLU A 48 15.98 7.55 -2.52
CA GLU A 48 15.50 7.89 -3.84
C GLU A 48 14.94 6.63 -4.52
N VAL A 49 13.74 6.76 -5.09
CA VAL A 49 13.11 5.76 -5.96
C VAL A 49 12.91 6.38 -7.34
N VAL A 50 13.44 5.73 -8.38
CA VAL A 50 13.24 6.14 -9.77
C VAL A 50 12.42 5.07 -10.46
N ILE A 51 11.31 5.46 -11.08
CA ILE A 51 10.41 4.55 -11.81
C ILE A 51 10.34 5.02 -13.25
N TYR A 52 10.57 4.09 -14.18
CA TYR A 52 10.50 4.31 -15.61
C TYR A 52 9.13 3.91 -16.16
N ASP A 53 8.78 4.46 -17.33
CA ASP A 53 7.53 4.18 -18.04
C ASP A 53 7.31 2.70 -18.38
N ASP A 54 8.39 1.96 -18.62
CA ASP A 54 8.41 0.52 -18.88
C ASP A 54 8.33 -0.36 -17.61
N GLY A 55 8.17 0.27 -16.44
CA GLY A 55 8.05 -0.38 -15.15
C GLY A 55 9.35 -0.83 -14.51
N ARG A 56 10.51 -0.64 -15.17
CA ARG A 56 11.78 -0.75 -14.45
C ARG A 56 11.79 0.29 -13.34
N ALA A 57 12.32 -0.08 -12.18
CA ALA A 57 12.48 0.85 -11.09
C ALA A 57 13.71 0.52 -10.25
N THR A 58 14.25 1.54 -9.61
CA THR A 58 15.38 1.44 -8.70
C THR A 58 15.05 2.14 -7.39
N VAL A 59 15.59 1.61 -6.30
CA VAL A 59 15.62 2.27 -4.99
C VAL A 59 17.07 2.37 -4.55
N SER A 60 17.44 3.53 -3.99
CA SER A 60 18.76 3.75 -3.42
C SER A 60 18.68 4.63 -2.16
N GLY A 61 19.47 4.30 -1.14
CA GLY A 61 19.48 5.05 0.12
C GLY A 61 20.15 4.29 1.25
N GLY A 62 20.82 4.98 2.17
CA GLY A 62 21.42 4.35 3.36
C GLY A 62 22.46 3.25 3.07
N GLY A 63 23.14 3.32 1.92
CA GLY A 63 24.10 2.28 1.48
C GLY A 63 23.45 1.06 0.81
N LEU A 64 22.13 1.03 0.67
CA LEU A 64 21.40 0.00 -0.05
C LEU A 64 21.03 0.49 -1.46
N SER A 65 21.04 -0.45 -2.41
CA SER A 65 20.51 -0.24 -3.75
C SER A 65 19.87 -1.53 -4.25
N ALA A 66 18.67 -1.41 -4.80
CA ALA A 66 17.96 -2.51 -5.43
C ALA A 66 17.23 -2.01 -6.69
N GLY A 67 16.89 -2.94 -7.57
CA GLY A 67 16.11 -2.64 -8.76
C GLY A 67 15.39 -3.88 -9.27
N ALA A 68 14.17 -3.68 -9.76
CA ALA A 68 13.31 -4.72 -10.32
C ALA A 68 12.35 -4.12 -11.33
N LYS A 69 11.63 -4.98 -12.05
CA LYS A 69 10.46 -4.56 -12.83
C LYS A 69 9.23 -4.60 -11.92
N LEU A 70 8.54 -3.47 -11.78
CA LEU A 70 7.26 -3.38 -11.08
C LEU A 70 6.14 -4.02 -11.92
N PRO A 71 5.05 -4.49 -11.29
CA PRO A 71 3.85 -4.92 -12.01
C PRO A 71 3.30 -3.78 -12.88
N ASP A 72 2.91 -4.10 -14.11
CA ASP A 72 2.44 -3.09 -15.07
C ASP A 72 1.23 -2.31 -14.51
N GLU A 73 0.35 -2.98 -13.75
CA GLU A 73 -0.79 -2.35 -13.10
C GLU A 73 -0.40 -1.37 -11.98
N LEU A 74 0.71 -1.60 -11.27
CA LEU A 74 1.23 -0.64 -10.29
C LEU A 74 1.73 0.62 -10.99
N VAL A 75 2.38 0.46 -12.14
CA VAL A 75 2.87 1.58 -12.97
C VAL A 75 1.68 2.39 -13.50
N SER A 76 0.64 1.71 -13.97
CA SER A 76 -0.62 2.35 -14.39
C SER A 76 -1.30 3.09 -13.23
N ALA A 77 -1.36 2.48 -12.05
CA ALA A 77 -1.94 3.13 -10.86
C ALA A 77 -1.17 4.39 -10.47
N LEU A 78 0.17 4.36 -10.48
CA LEU A 78 1.00 5.53 -10.23
C LEU A 78 0.75 6.64 -11.26
N ARG A 79 0.63 6.28 -12.55
CA ARG A 79 0.34 7.23 -13.63
C ARG A 79 -1.01 7.92 -13.43
N GLU A 80 -2.06 7.16 -13.17
CA GLU A 80 -3.42 7.70 -12.92
C GLU A 80 -3.41 8.72 -11.78
N VAL A 81 -2.72 8.42 -10.67
CA VAL A 81 -2.64 9.33 -9.53
C VAL A 81 -1.86 10.60 -9.87
N LEU A 82 -0.74 10.48 -10.59
CA LEU A 82 0.06 11.63 -11.00
C LEU A 82 -0.68 12.54 -11.98
N GLU A 83 -1.39 11.97 -12.95
CA GLU A 83 -2.22 12.74 -13.90
C GLU A 83 -3.24 13.58 -13.13
N ARG A 84 -3.91 13.00 -12.13
CA ARG A 84 -4.87 13.72 -11.27
C ARG A 84 -4.24 14.82 -10.45
N ILE A 85 -3.07 14.56 -9.86
CA ILE A 85 -2.31 15.59 -9.12
C ILE A 85 -1.98 16.76 -10.05
N GLY A 86 -1.52 16.47 -11.27
CA GLY A 86 -1.20 17.48 -12.29
C GLY A 86 -2.41 18.29 -12.73
N GLU A 87 -3.52 17.62 -13.05
CA GLU A 87 -4.76 18.26 -13.49
C GLU A 87 -5.38 19.17 -12.42
N ARG A 88 -5.35 18.73 -11.15
CA ARG A 88 -5.94 19.46 -10.02
C ARG A 88 -4.98 20.47 -9.37
N GLY A 89 -3.70 20.44 -9.73
CA GLY A 89 -2.67 21.26 -9.09
C GLY A 89 -2.54 20.98 -7.59
N VAL A 90 -2.64 19.70 -7.18
CA VAL A 90 -2.61 19.32 -5.77
C VAL A 90 -1.24 19.68 -5.17
N LEU A 91 -1.27 20.44 -4.07
CA LEU A 91 -0.10 20.75 -3.27
C LEU A 91 -0.11 19.89 -2.01
N GLY A 92 1.04 19.32 -1.67
CA GLY A 92 1.20 18.60 -0.40
C GLY A 92 1.36 19.57 0.77
N PRO A 93 0.88 19.20 1.98
CA PRO A 93 0.99 20.07 3.14
C PRO A 93 2.45 20.22 3.59
N GLY A 94 2.79 21.43 4.01
CA GLY A 94 4.06 21.72 4.69
C GLY A 94 4.04 21.27 6.16
N PRO A 95 5.16 21.45 6.88
CA PRO A 95 5.23 21.12 8.30
C PRO A 95 4.43 22.07 9.18
N ALA A 96 3.70 21.53 10.14
CA ALA A 96 3.04 22.26 11.20
C ALA A 96 4.06 22.98 12.10
N ARG A 97 3.65 24.09 12.69
CA ARG A 97 4.51 24.87 13.57
C ARG A 97 4.96 24.04 14.77
N GLY A 98 6.27 23.90 14.93
CA GLY A 98 6.88 23.14 16.03
C GLY A 98 7.06 21.65 15.76
N ALA A 99 6.64 21.16 14.59
CA ALA A 99 7.01 19.82 14.14
C ALA A 99 8.54 19.76 13.90
N ALA A 100 9.16 18.69 14.38
CA ALA A 100 10.57 18.40 14.20
C ALA A 100 10.73 16.89 14.02
N ASP A 101 11.81 16.44 13.38
CA ASP A 101 12.10 15.01 13.19
C ASP A 101 11.07 14.26 12.32
N TYR A 102 10.61 14.91 11.25
CA TYR A 102 9.73 14.30 10.25
C TYR A 102 10.49 13.99 8.96
N PHE A 103 9.91 13.14 8.12
CA PHE A 103 10.32 12.95 6.74
C PHE A 103 9.65 13.98 5.83
N THR A 104 10.42 14.48 4.89
CA THR A 104 9.95 15.21 3.72
C THR A 104 9.95 14.26 2.53
N HIS A 105 8.85 14.29 1.79
CA HIS A 105 8.61 13.49 0.61
C HIS A 105 8.50 14.43 -0.59
N ARG A 106 9.10 14.04 -1.71
CA ARG A 106 9.03 14.80 -2.96
C ARG A 106 8.88 13.86 -4.13
N VAL A 107 7.97 14.18 -5.04
CA VAL A 107 7.75 13.45 -6.28
C VAL A 107 7.85 14.41 -7.46
N GLU A 108 8.66 14.03 -8.44
CA GLU A 108 8.82 14.73 -9.70
C GLU A 108 8.45 13.79 -10.84
N SER A 109 7.49 14.18 -11.69
CA SER A 109 7.15 13.50 -12.94
C SER A 109 7.32 14.47 -14.10
N PRO A 110 8.47 14.45 -14.80
CA PRO A 110 8.74 15.38 -15.91
C PRO A 110 7.74 15.24 -17.04
N ALA A 111 7.34 14.01 -17.37
CA ALA A 111 6.40 13.73 -18.45
C ALA A 111 4.99 14.30 -18.19
N LEU A 112 4.59 14.37 -16.92
CA LEU A 112 3.26 14.83 -16.50
C LEU A 112 3.28 16.25 -15.90
N GLY A 113 4.45 16.91 -15.86
CA GLY A 113 4.60 18.23 -15.26
C GLY A 113 4.32 18.29 -13.76
N VAL A 114 4.36 17.16 -13.06
CA VAL A 114 4.07 17.08 -11.61
C VAL A 114 5.33 17.34 -10.81
N ASN A 115 5.24 18.24 -9.85
CA ASN A 115 6.25 18.43 -8.81
C ASN A 115 5.53 18.72 -7.49
N VAL A 116 5.46 17.72 -6.61
CA VAL A 116 4.75 17.82 -5.35
C VAL A 116 5.62 17.37 -4.19
N SER A 117 5.47 18.03 -3.05
CA SER A 117 6.15 17.70 -1.81
C SER A 117 5.22 17.76 -0.62
N TRP A 118 5.38 16.84 0.32
CA TRP A 118 4.63 16.79 1.58
C TRP A 118 5.53 16.31 2.71
N VAL A 119 5.06 16.43 3.94
CA VAL A 119 5.70 15.85 5.13
C VAL A 119 4.87 14.70 5.68
N ASP A 120 5.42 13.94 6.63
CA ASP A 120 4.66 12.89 7.33
C ASP A 120 3.29 13.41 7.83
N PRO A 121 2.21 12.60 7.73
CA PRO A 121 0.87 13.07 8.11
C PRO A 121 0.75 13.62 9.54
N TRP A 122 1.53 13.12 10.49
CA TRP A 122 1.53 13.60 11.88
C TRP A 122 2.23 14.96 12.04
N ALA A 123 3.09 15.34 11.10
CA ALA A 123 3.85 16.58 11.08
C ALA A 123 3.22 17.62 10.14
N ALA A 124 2.18 17.28 9.40
CA ALA A 124 1.56 18.15 8.39
C ALA A 124 0.74 19.30 9.01
N ASP A 125 0.83 20.48 8.40
CA ASP A 125 -0.03 21.63 8.68
C ASP A 125 -1.37 21.47 7.94
N GLY A 126 -2.26 20.69 8.53
CA GLY A 126 -3.59 20.40 7.99
C GLY A 126 -3.74 18.99 7.44
N GLU A 127 -4.84 18.76 6.74
CA GLU A 127 -5.17 17.45 6.17
C GLU A 127 -4.32 17.15 4.93
N VAL A 128 -3.82 15.92 4.84
CA VAL A 128 -3.11 15.45 3.64
C VAL A 128 -4.15 15.17 2.55
N PRO A 129 -4.03 15.80 1.35
CA PRO A 129 -4.96 15.54 0.25
C PRO A 129 -5.03 14.05 -0.09
N GLU A 130 -6.22 13.58 -0.49
CA GLU A 130 -6.48 12.17 -0.78
C GLU A 130 -5.51 11.63 -1.86
N GLU A 131 -5.23 12.41 -2.91
CA GLU A 131 -4.29 12.03 -3.97
C GLU A 131 -2.88 11.76 -3.43
N ILE A 132 -2.42 12.58 -2.48
CA ILE A 132 -1.10 12.42 -1.85
C ILE A 132 -1.10 11.20 -0.93
N ALA A 133 -2.18 10.98 -0.17
CA ALA A 133 -2.30 9.79 0.67
C ALA A 133 -2.32 8.48 -0.15
N VAL A 134 -2.94 8.49 -1.33
CA VAL A 134 -2.92 7.34 -2.25
C VAL A 134 -1.53 7.17 -2.87
N LEU A 135 -0.91 8.25 -3.35
CA LEU A 135 0.44 8.22 -3.93
C LEU A 135 1.47 7.68 -2.94
N ASP A 136 1.46 8.15 -1.70
CA ASP A 136 2.37 7.70 -0.64
C ASP A 136 2.26 6.20 -0.37
N ARG A 137 1.04 5.66 -0.38
CA ARG A 137 0.79 4.21 -0.24
C ARG A 137 1.33 3.42 -1.41
N LEU A 138 1.09 3.86 -2.65
CA LEU A 138 1.64 3.20 -3.84
C LEU A 138 3.17 3.21 -3.85
N LEU A 139 3.79 4.32 -3.47
CA LEU A 139 5.25 4.46 -3.37
C LEU A 139 5.82 3.58 -2.26
N SER A 140 5.15 3.52 -1.11
CA SER A 140 5.53 2.63 -0.01
C SER A 140 5.48 1.16 -0.43
N PHE A 141 4.45 0.75 -1.19
CA PHE A 141 4.36 -0.59 -1.76
C PHE A 141 5.45 -0.84 -2.81
N ALA A 142 5.66 0.09 -3.74
CA ALA A 142 6.71 -0.02 -4.76
C ALA A 142 8.11 -0.16 -4.14
N ARG A 143 8.41 0.62 -3.10
CA ARG A 143 9.66 0.53 -2.36
C ARG A 143 9.84 -0.85 -1.73
N ALA A 144 8.84 -1.33 -1.00
CA ALA A 144 8.93 -2.62 -0.33
C ALA A 144 9.08 -3.76 -1.34
N TYR A 145 8.35 -3.69 -2.47
CA TYR A 145 8.52 -4.61 -3.60
C TYR A 145 9.95 -4.63 -4.13
N LEU A 146 10.54 -3.44 -4.37
CA LEU A 146 11.92 -3.31 -4.86
C LEU A 146 12.97 -3.85 -3.89
N LEU A 147 12.72 -3.73 -2.59
CA LEU A 147 13.60 -4.26 -1.55
C LEU A 147 13.40 -5.76 -1.30
N GLY A 148 12.46 -6.41 -2.01
CA GLY A 148 12.11 -7.82 -1.80
C GLY A 148 11.46 -8.08 -0.45
N TRP A 149 10.87 -7.04 0.17
CA TRP A 149 10.15 -7.18 1.42
C TRP A 149 8.73 -7.65 1.12
N GLU A 150 8.28 -8.67 1.85
CA GLU A 150 6.89 -9.06 1.83
C GLU A 150 6.08 -7.94 2.48
N SER A 151 5.41 -7.14 1.65
CA SER A 151 4.53 -6.07 2.12
C SER A 151 3.18 -6.19 1.47
N GLN A 152 2.15 -6.14 2.30
CA GLN A 152 0.77 -5.96 1.86
C GLN A 152 0.39 -4.52 2.19
N PRO A 153 -0.25 -3.77 1.26
CA PRO A 153 -0.76 -2.45 1.60
C PRO A 153 -1.71 -2.57 2.78
N ALA A 154 -1.39 -1.83 3.83
CA ALA A 154 -2.06 -1.91 5.11
C ALA A 154 -2.53 -0.54 5.60
N ALA A 155 -3.54 -0.54 6.46
CA ALA A 155 -3.92 0.60 7.27
C ALA A 155 -4.30 0.10 8.66
N SER A 156 -3.93 0.86 9.69
CA SER A 156 -4.27 0.53 11.07
C SER A 156 -4.76 1.74 11.83
N LEU A 157 -5.58 1.48 12.84
CA LEU A 157 -6.02 2.47 13.80
C LEU A 157 -6.14 1.80 15.18
N SER A 158 -5.72 2.51 16.23
CA SER A 158 -5.80 2.01 17.60
C SER A 158 -6.63 2.96 18.47
N ARG A 159 -7.55 2.41 19.28
CA ARG A 159 -8.37 3.18 20.22
C ARG A 159 -8.73 2.31 21.43
N GLY A 160 -8.44 2.79 22.63
CA GLY A 160 -8.87 2.14 23.88
C GLY A 160 -8.38 0.70 24.05
N GLY A 161 -7.13 0.39 23.66
CA GLY A 161 -6.57 -0.96 23.74
C GLY A 161 -6.98 -1.92 22.61
N LEU A 162 -7.80 -1.47 21.66
CA LEU A 162 -8.09 -2.18 20.42
C LEU A 162 -7.20 -1.65 19.29
N THR A 163 -6.61 -2.54 18.49
CA THR A 163 -6.00 -2.21 17.20
C THR A 163 -6.79 -2.89 16.09
N LEU A 164 -7.27 -2.11 15.12
CA LEU A 164 -7.88 -2.61 13.88
C LEU A 164 -6.88 -2.44 12.74
N GLU A 165 -6.49 -3.54 12.13
CA GLU A 165 -5.57 -3.57 10.99
C GLU A 165 -6.26 -4.18 9.77
N VAL A 166 -6.06 -3.55 8.61
CA VAL A 166 -6.69 -3.89 7.34
C VAL A 166 -5.60 -4.02 6.30
N TRP A 167 -5.61 -5.10 5.53
CA TRP A 167 -4.70 -5.33 4.41
C TRP A 167 -5.48 -5.61 3.14
N VAL A 168 -4.89 -5.21 2.01
CA VAL A 168 -5.24 -5.73 0.69
C VAL A 168 -4.08 -6.55 0.13
N ASP A 169 -4.36 -7.51 -0.74
CA ASP A 169 -3.32 -8.24 -1.47
C ASP A 169 -2.61 -7.37 -2.51
N ARG A 170 -3.29 -6.36 -3.05
CA ARG A 170 -2.76 -5.37 -3.99
C ARG A 170 -3.44 -4.00 -3.84
N PRO A 171 -2.72 -2.88 -4.05
CA PRO A 171 -3.29 -1.54 -3.93
C PRO A 171 -4.00 -1.04 -5.20
N TRP A 172 -4.29 -1.92 -6.16
CA TRP A 172 -5.00 -1.60 -7.40
C TRP A 172 -6.01 -2.68 -7.77
N ILE A 173 -6.96 -2.33 -8.63
CA ILE A 173 -7.99 -3.22 -9.17
C ILE A 173 -8.33 -2.82 -10.61
N THR A 174 -8.53 -3.81 -11.48
CA THR A 174 -9.01 -3.60 -12.86
C THR A 174 -10.53 -3.72 -12.94
N PRO A 175 -11.20 -3.18 -13.97
CA PRO A 175 -12.61 -3.44 -14.24
C PRO A 175 -12.94 -4.94 -14.28
N GLY A 176 -13.94 -5.39 -13.50
CA GLY A 176 -14.26 -6.81 -13.34
C GLY A 176 -13.25 -7.60 -12.50
N GLY A 177 -12.18 -6.96 -12.04
CA GLY A 177 -11.15 -7.52 -11.19
C GLY A 177 -11.59 -7.68 -9.74
N GLN A 178 -10.70 -8.29 -8.95
CA GLN A 178 -10.94 -8.60 -7.54
C GLN A 178 -9.76 -8.17 -6.68
N VAL A 179 -10.02 -7.76 -5.44
CA VAL A 179 -9.00 -7.53 -4.41
C VAL A 179 -9.40 -8.28 -3.14
N THR A 180 -8.42 -8.92 -2.50
CA THR A 180 -8.65 -9.64 -1.24
C THR A 180 -8.41 -8.71 -0.08
N VAL A 181 -9.43 -8.47 0.74
CA VAL A 181 -9.33 -7.70 1.98
C VAL A 181 -9.17 -8.66 3.15
N ARG A 182 -8.15 -8.43 3.98
CA ARG A 182 -7.96 -9.12 5.26
C ARG A 182 -8.06 -8.10 6.38
N VAL A 183 -8.62 -8.52 7.51
CA VAL A 183 -8.85 -7.66 8.67
C VAL A 183 -8.49 -8.41 9.94
N ARG A 184 -7.80 -7.73 10.86
CA ARG A 184 -7.51 -8.23 12.20
C ARG A 184 -7.89 -7.16 13.22
N ALA A 185 -8.76 -7.53 14.14
CA ALA A 185 -9.03 -6.72 15.32
C ALA A 185 -8.36 -7.40 16.52
N GLU A 186 -7.37 -6.74 17.13
CA GLU A 186 -6.51 -7.27 18.18
C GLU A 186 -6.68 -6.47 19.47
N ASN A 187 -6.76 -7.18 20.59
CA ASN A 187 -6.75 -6.59 21.91
C ASN A 187 -5.30 -6.45 22.41
N VAL A 188 -4.77 -5.23 22.35
CA VAL A 188 -3.45 -4.86 22.89
C VAL A 188 -3.55 -4.29 24.31
N GLY A 189 -4.75 -4.24 24.89
CA GLY A 189 -5.01 -3.79 26.25
C GLY A 189 -4.88 -4.89 27.31
N GLY A 190 -5.08 -4.50 28.58
CA GLY A 190 -5.02 -5.41 29.73
C GLY A 190 -6.36 -6.05 30.12
N GLU A 191 -7.48 -5.55 29.58
CA GLU A 191 -8.83 -6.03 29.91
C GLU A 191 -9.50 -6.63 28.67
N PRO A 192 -10.43 -7.59 28.81
CA PRO A 192 -11.15 -8.13 27.67
C PRO A 192 -12.04 -7.11 26.95
N ILE A 193 -12.09 -7.22 25.63
CA ILE A 193 -12.97 -6.38 24.79
C ILE A 193 -14.25 -7.15 24.50
N VAL A 194 -15.36 -6.72 25.08
CA VAL A 194 -16.69 -7.31 24.86
C VAL A 194 -17.44 -6.54 23.78
N TYR A 195 -17.94 -7.25 22.77
CA TYR A 195 -18.70 -6.65 21.68
C TYR A 195 -19.86 -7.55 21.23
N ARG A 196 -20.83 -6.95 20.54
CA ARG A 196 -22.02 -7.64 20.04
C ARG A 196 -22.01 -7.78 18.52
N ARG A 197 -22.70 -8.80 18.02
CA ARG A 197 -23.05 -8.96 16.61
C ARG A 197 -24.57 -9.04 16.45
N PRO A 198 -25.14 -8.54 15.34
CA PRO A 198 -26.58 -8.61 15.10
C PRO A 198 -27.11 -10.05 15.14
N THR A 199 -26.37 -11.00 14.55
CA THR A 199 -26.65 -12.44 14.63
C THR A 199 -25.37 -13.26 14.72
N PRO A 200 -25.42 -14.55 15.11
CA PRO A 200 -24.23 -15.40 15.18
C PRO A 200 -23.53 -15.62 13.83
N CYS A 201 -24.26 -15.47 12.71
CA CYS A 201 -23.73 -15.67 11.36
C CYS A 201 -23.02 -14.43 10.81
N HIS A 202 -23.27 -13.24 11.38
CA HIS A 202 -22.59 -12.04 10.91
C HIS A 202 -21.08 -12.13 11.16
N PRO A 203 -20.27 -11.56 10.26
CA PRO A 203 -18.85 -11.35 10.52
C PRO A 203 -18.65 -10.40 11.70
N ASP A 204 -17.45 -10.40 12.27
CA ASP A 204 -17.10 -9.50 13.38
C ASP A 204 -16.87 -8.06 12.89
N VAL A 205 -16.59 -7.89 11.60
CA VAL A 205 -16.29 -6.60 10.95
C VAL A 205 -17.26 -6.32 9.79
N SER A 206 -17.63 -5.05 9.62
CA SER A 206 -18.31 -4.57 8.42
C SER A 206 -17.29 -4.09 7.40
N ILE A 207 -17.40 -4.54 6.16
CA ILE A 207 -16.57 -4.12 5.02
C ILE A 207 -17.52 -3.50 4.00
N ALA A 208 -17.27 -2.23 3.68
CA ALA A 208 -17.98 -1.47 2.67
C ALA A 208 -16.99 -0.87 1.69
N VAL A 209 -17.45 -0.54 0.50
CA VAL A 209 -16.67 0.13 -0.53
C VAL A 209 -17.33 1.47 -0.86
N GLU A 210 -16.56 2.54 -0.81
CA GLU A 210 -16.97 3.89 -1.24
C GLU A 210 -16.27 4.22 -2.57
N GLY A 211 -16.89 5.07 -3.40
CA GLY A 211 -16.31 5.49 -4.69
C GLY A 211 -16.63 4.58 -5.88
N GLY A 212 -17.58 3.65 -5.79
CA GLY A 212 -17.99 2.84 -6.93
C GLY A 212 -18.92 1.69 -6.61
N GLY A 213 -19.43 1.04 -7.67
CA GLY A 213 -20.19 -0.20 -7.55
C GLY A 213 -19.28 -1.40 -7.32
N ALA A 214 -19.27 -1.94 -6.10
CA ALA A 214 -18.49 -3.12 -5.77
C ALA A 214 -19.27 -4.10 -4.89
N ASP A 215 -19.08 -5.38 -5.18
CA ASP A 215 -19.66 -6.48 -4.40
C ASP A 215 -18.65 -6.99 -3.37
N VAL A 216 -19.11 -7.19 -2.14
CA VAL A 216 -18.28 -7.69 -1.02
C VAL A 216 -18.71 -9.11 -0.65
N THR A 217 -17.83 -10.07 -0.90
CA THR A 217 -18.07 -11.49 -0.54
C THR A 217 -17.19 -11.89 0.64
N TYR A 218 -17.79 -12.16 1.78
CA TYR A 218 -17.04 -12.63 2.96
C TYR A 218 -16.60 -14.08 2.79
N VAL A 219 -15.30 -14.30 2.97
CA VAL A 219 -14.65 -15.63 2.90
C VAL A 219 -14.41 -16.19 4.30
N ARG A 220 -14.09 -15.32 5.28
CA ARG A 220 -13.85 -15.70 6.67
C ARG A 220 -14.51 -14.71 7.64
N PRO A 221 -15.48 -15.15 8.47
CA PRO A 221 -16.30 -16.34 8.24
C PRO A 221 -17.03 -16.22 6.89
N ALA A 222 -17.38 -17.34 6.27
CA ALA A 222 -18.29 -17.30 5.12
C ALA A 222 -19.64 -16.75 5.58
N TYR A 223 -20.10 -15.68 4.94
CA TYR A 223 -21.35 -15.01 5.27
C TYR A 223 -22.11 -14.70 3.98
N ASP A 224 -23.37 -15.09 3.96
CA ASP A 224 -24.30 -14.85 2.86
C ASP A 224 -25.53 -14.12 3.43
N PRO A 225 -25.72 -12.83 3.10
CA PRO A 225 -26.82 -12.04 3.65
C PRO A 225 -28.20 -12.53 3.18
N THR A 226 -28.26 -13.36 2.13
CA THR A 226 -29.52 -13.92 1.61
C THR A 226 -29.97 -15.17 2.36
N LYS A 227 -29.07 -15.80 3.12
CA LYS A 227 -29.39 -17.00 3.90
C LYS A 227 -29.99 -16.63 5.25
N PRO A 228 -31.06 -17.34 5.68
CA PRO A 228 -31.64 -17.10 6.99
C PRO A 228 -30.62 -17.41 8.08
N CYS A 229 -30.52 -16.51 9.06
CA CYS A 229 -29.76 -16.72 10.28
C CYS A 229 -30.69 -16.55 11.49
N VAL A 230 -30.38 -17.26 12.57
CA VAL A 230 -31.06 -17.11 13.86
C VAL A 230 -30.97 -15.64 14.32
N GLN A 231 -32.12 -15.03 14.57
CA GLN A 231 -32.25 -13.61 14.94
C GLN A 231 -32.02 -13.41 16.44
N VAL A 232 -30.79 -13.63 16.90
CA VAL A 232 -30.38 -13.44 18.30
C VAL A 232 -29.07 -12.69 18.35
N ILE A 233 -29.01 -11.64 19.17
CA ILE A 233 -27.78 -10.88 19.41
C ILE A 233 -26.73 -11.80 20.03
N SER A 234 -25.55 -11.89 19.40
CA SER A 234 -24.44 -12.70 19.87
C SER A 234 -23.41 -11.79 20.55
N THR A 235 -23.11 -12.04 21.82
CA THR A 235 -22.00 -11.37 22.53
C THR A 235 -20.73 -12.18 22.34
N ARG A 236 -19.61 -11.50 22.09
CA ARG A 236 -18.28 -12.08 21.97
C ARG A 236 -17.28 -11.27 22.79
N GLU A 237 -16.14 -11.88 23.02
CA GLU A 237 -15.04 -11.30 23.77
C GLU A 237 -13.73 -11.55 23.03
N ILE A 238 -12.87 -10.54 23.01
CA ILE A 238 -11.47 -10.67 22.64
C ILE A 238 -10.65 -10.57 23.94
N PRO A 239 -10.07 -11.67 24.45
CA PRO A 239 -9.25 -11.62 25.65
C PRO A 239 -7.99 -10.77 25.40
N PRO A 240 -7.28 -10.30 26.44
CA PRO A 240 -5.98 -9.64 26.29
C PRO A 240 -5.00 -10.46 25.44
N GLY A 241 -4.39 -9.84 24.43
CA GLY A 241 -3.54 -10.51 23.43
C GLY A 241 -4.29 -11.38 22.41
N GLY A 242 -5.62 -11.47 22.53
CA GLY A 242 -6.48 -12.16 21.57
C GLY A 242 -6.72 -11.33 20.31
N SER A 243 -7.21 -12.00 19.25
CA SER A 243 -7.63 -11.31 18.04
C SER A 243 -8.76 -12.05 17.32
N VAL A 244 -9.50 -11.32 16.50
CA VAL A 244 -10.44 -11.88 15.51
C VAL A 244 -9.97 -11.50 14.11
N VAL A 245 -10.14 -12.43 13.18
CA VAL A 245 -9.68 -12.29 11.80
C VAL A 245 -10.84 -12.50 10.85
N ASN A 246 -11.02 -11.55 9.94
CA ASN A 246 -12.00 -11.61 8.88
C ASN A 246 -11.33 -11.44 7.53
N SER A 247 -11.94 -11.98 6.48
CA SER A 247 -11.49 -11.74 5.12
C SER A 247 -12.66 -11.71 4.15
N ALA A 248 -12.56 -10.86 3.13
CA ALA A 248 -13.53 -10.75 2.06
C ALA A 248 -12.83 -10.56 0.72
N VAL A 249 -13.54 -10.88 -0.36
CA VAL A 249 -13.17 -10.52 -1.73
C VAL A 249 -14.07 -9.37 -2.15
N VAL A 250 -13.45 -8.27 -2.57
CA VAL A 250 -14.14 -7.13 -3.18
C VAL A 250 -14.02 -7.30 -4.69
N THR A 251 -15.16 -7.32 -5.38
CA THR A 251 -15.24 -7.40 -6.85
C THR A 251 -15.77 -6.09 -7.40
N LEU A 252 -15.05 -5.49 -8.34
CA LEU A 252 -15.51 -4.28 -9.03
C LEU A 252 -16.59 -4.68 -10.05
N SER A 253 -17.85 -4.37 -9.77
CA SER A 253 -19.02 -4.85 -10.52
C SER A 253 -19.78 -3.78 -11.29
N GLY A 254 -19.44 -2.50 -11.09
CA GLY A 254 -20.04 -1.38 -11.81
C GLY A 254 -19.06 -0.23 -12.07
N PRO A 255 -19.57 0.90 -12.56
CA PRO A 255 -18.78 2.13 -12.67
C PRO A 255 -18.17 2.51 -11.33
N SER A 256 -16.97 3.07 -11.39
CA SER A 256 -16.26 3.57 -10.22
C SER A 256 -15.54 4.86 -10.52
N ASP A 257 -15.25 5.57 -9.45
CA ASP A 257 -14.21 6.58 -9.42
C ASP A 257 -12.84 5.92 -9.62
N TRP A 258 -11.81 6.75 -9.72
CA TRP A 258 -10.43 6.33 -9.89
C TRP A 258 -9.83 5.64 -8.65
N VAL A 259 -10.47 5.80 -7.50
CA VAL A 259 -10.09 5.17 -6.24
C VAL A 259 -11.32 4.62 -5.55
N LEU A 260 -11.23 3.36 -5.15
CA LEU A 260 -12.18 2.73 -4.24
C LEU A 260 -11.63 2.84 -2.82
N TRP A 261 -12.47 3.28 -1.88
CA TRP A 261 -12.10 3.28 -0.47
C TRP A 261 -12.72 2.06 0.20
N VAL A 262 -11.87 1.09 0.55
CA VAL A 262 -12.25 -0.05 1.39
C VAL A 262 -12.38 0.45 2.81
N ARG A 263 -13.62 0.58 3.27
CA ARG A 263 -13.97 1.00 4.62
C ARG A 263 -14.26 -0.22 5.48
N VAL A 264 -13.49 -0.39 6.54
CA VAL A 264 -13.63 -1.49 7.48
C VAL A 264 -13.98 -0.95 8.85
N SER A 265 -15.00 -1.51 9.47
CA SER A 265 -15.51 -1.10 10.78
C SER A 265 -15.56 -2.28 11.74
N PHE A 266 -15.00 -2.12 12.93
CA PHE A 266 -15.12 -3.07 14.03
C PHE A 266 -15.62 -2.37 15.32
N PRO A 267 -16.56 -2.97 16.07
CA PRO A 267 -17.31 -4.17 15.71
C PRO A 267 -18.32 -3.90 14.59
N TYR A 268 -18.89 -4.97 14.03
CA TYR A 268 -20.02 -4.85 13.09
C TYR A 268 -21.14 -3.98 13.71
N PRO A 269 -21.72 -3.01 12.96
CA PRO A 269 -22.77 -2.11 13.45
C PRO A 269 -23.91 -2.87 14.17
N PRO A 270 -24.57 -2.26 15.19
CA PRO A 270 -24.77 -0.82 15.37
C PRO A 270 -23.95 -0.14 16.49
N GLN A 271 -22.94 -0.79 17.07
CA GLN A 271 -22.09 -0.16 18.10
C GLN A 271 -21.17 0.91 17.49
N ASP A 272 -20.62 1.82 18.31
CA ASP A 272 -19.65 2.82 17.88
C ASP A 272 -18.38 2.15 17.33
N PRO A 273 -18.14 2.16 16.01
CA PRO A 273 -17.09 1.36 15.41
C PRO A 273 -15.78 2.13 15.32
N LEU A 274 -14.69 1.43 15.59
CA LEU A 274 -13.38 1.83 15.07
C LEU A 274 -13.38 1.61 13.56
N THR A 275 -13.09 2.65 12.78
CA THR A 275 -13.17 2.62 11.32
C THR A 275 -11.81 2.90 10.70
N VAL A 276 -11.39 2.04 9.77
CA VAL A 276 -10.19 2.20 8.94
C VAL A 276 -10.61 2.31 7.48
N ARG A 277 -9.95 3.21 6.73
CA ARG A 277 -10.11 3.37 5.28
C ARG A 277 -8.80 3.03 4.59
N LEU A 278 -8.87 2.22 3.53
CA LEU A 278 -7.73 1.78 2.73
C LEU A 278 -8.05 1.98 1.24
N PRO A 279 -7.30 2.81 0.51
CA PRO A 279 -7.58 3.06 -0.90
C PRO A 279 -7.08 1.91 -1.79
N VAL A 280 -7.83 1.67 -2.87
CA VAL A 280 -7.48 0.77 -3.96
C VAL A 280 -7.69 1.51 -5.28
N VAL A 281 -6.64 1.70 -6.06
CA VAL A 281 -6.69 2.46 -7.31
C VAL A 281 -7.34 1.64 -8.42
N VAL A 282 -8.29 2.22 -9.14
CA VAL A 282 -8.91 1.59 -10.30
C VAL A 282 -8.05 1.86 -11.53
N VAL A 283 -7.54 0.81 -12.15
CA VAL A 283 -6.68 0.88 -13.35
C VAL A 283 -7.46 0.37 -14.56
N GLY A 284 -7.62 1.24 -15.55
CA GLY A 284 -8.38 1.00 -16.79
C GLY A 284 -7.52 1.00 -18.05
#